data_AF-A0A8H3HU94-F1
#
_entry.id   AF-A0A8H3HU94-F1
#
_cell.length_a   1.000
_cell.length_b   1.000
_cell.length_c   1.000
_cell.angle_alpha   90.00
_cell.angle_beta   90.00
_cell.angle_gamma   90.00
#
_symmetry.space_group_name_H-M   'P 1'
#
loop_
_entity.id
_entity.type
_entity.pdbx_description
1 polymer ?
#
loop_
_entity_poly.entity_id
_entity_poly.type
_entity_poly.pdbx_seq_one_letter_code
_entity_poly.pdbx_strand_id
1 'polypeptide(L)'
;LLKAREDRGVKDVAISRLEQLSPFPYDLLTPHLDKYPNAELMYCQEEPLNCGAWTYVAPRIRTASNETEHHKGTYPKYAGRDPTSSVATGSKLKHKREVEQFIEAAFA
;
A
#
# COMPACT_ATOMS: atom_id res chain seq x y z
N LEU A 1 -9.17 3.44 4.40
CA LEU A 1 -9.24 2.09 3.81
C LEU A 1 -10.33 1.22 4.44
N LEU A 2 -10.28 0.88 5.74
CA LEU A 2 -11.26 -0.02 6.37
C LEU A 2 -12.72 0.42 6.15
N LYS A 3 -13.04 1.67 6.51
CA LYS A 3 -14.37 2.25 6.27
C LYS A 3 -14.79 2.17 4.80
N ALA A 4 -13.89 2.51 3.88
CA ALA A 4 -14.18 2.46 2.44
C ALA A 4 -14.45 1.02 1.96
N ARG A 5 -13.76 0.01 2.51
CA ARG A 5 -14.03 -1.40 2.23
C ARG A 5 -15.42 -1.81 2.71
N GLU A 6 -15.79 -1.41 3.93
CA GLU A 6 -17.10 -1.68 4.54
C GLU A 6 -18.24 -1.01 3.77
N ASP A 7 -18.10 0.29 3.49
CA ASP A 7 -19.08 1.09 2.75
C ASP A 7 -19.31 0.54 1.33
N ARG A 8 -18.27 -0.03 0.70
CA ARG A 8 -18.33 -0.63 -0.64
C ARG A 8 -18.69 -2.13 -0.64
N GLY A 9 -18.76 -2.78 0.52
CA GLY A 9 -19.03 -4.22 0.61
C GLY A 9 -17.99 -5.13 -0.06
N VAL A 10 -16.74 -4.65 -0.18
CA VAL A 10 -15.63 -5.35 -0.84
C VAL A 10 -15.16 -6.51 0.04
N LYS A 11 -15.06 -7.72 -0.53
CA LYS A 11 -14.75 -8.97 0.20
C LYS A 11 -13.47 -9.67 -0.24
N ASP A 12 -12.91 -9.25 -1.37
CA ASP A 12 -11.74 -9.79 -2.04
C ASP A 12 -10.44 -9.02 -1.72
N VAL A 13 -10.53 -7.95 -0.93
CA VAL A 13 -9.36 -7.15 -0.51
C VAL A 13 -9.04 -7.37 0.97
N ALA A 14 -7.85 -7.94 1.21
CA ALA A 14 -7.24 -8.01 2.53
C ALA A 14 -6.46 -6.71 2.82
N ILE A 15 -6.70 -6.11 4.00
CA ILE A 15 -5.98 -4.92 4.45
C ILE A 15 -5.06 -5.33 5.59
N SER A 16 -3.75 -5.18 5.38
CA SER A 16 -2.73 -5.46 6.39
C SER A 16 -1.93 -4.19 6.70
N ARG A 17 -1.53 -4.04 7.95
CA ARG A 17 -0.77 -2.89 8.43
C ARG A 17 0.69 -3.28 8.62
N LEU A 18 1.59 -2.46 8.09
CA LEU A 18 3.03 -2.58 8.33
C LEU A 18 3.40 -1.61 9.46
N GLU A 19 3.24 -2.06 10.71
CA GLU A 19 3.42 -1.23 11.91
C GLU A 19 4.89 -0.86 12.16
N GLN A 20 5.81 -1.76 11.80
CA GLN A 20 7.25 -1.54 11.92
C GLN A 20 7.87 -1.37 10.54
N LEU A 21 8.34 -0.16 10.24
CA LEU A 21 9.04 0.12 8.99
C LEU A 21 10.53 -0.23 9.09
N SER A 22 11.17 0.06 10.23
CA SER A 22 12.59 -0.22 10.44
C SER A 22 12.88 -0.67 11.88
N PRO A 23 13.61 -1.78 12.10
CA PRO A 23 14.11 -2.71 11.09
C PRO A 23 12.96 -3.39 10.33
N PHE A 24 13.15 -3.65 9.03
CA PHE A 24 12.07 -4.17 8.19
C PHE A 24 11.74 -5.64 8.56
N PRO A 25 10.47 -5.97 8.83
CA PRO A 25 10.08 -7.26 9.42
C PRO A 25 9.89 -8.35 8.36
N TYR A 26 10.99 -8.79 7.73
CA TYR A 26 10.95 -9.83 6.69
C TYR A 26 10.39 -11.17 7.19
N ASP A 27 10.74 -11.53 8.44
CA ASP A 27 10.31 -12.73 9.14
C ASP A 27 8.79 -12.80 9.32
N LEU A 28 8.13 -11.65 9.50
CA LEU A 28 6.68 -11.57 9.63
C LEU A 28 5.99 -11.35 8.27
N LEU A 29 6.59 -10.56 7.38
CA LEU A 29 5.98 -10.18 6.12
C LEU A 29 5.91 -11.36 5.13
N THR A 30 7.02 -12.08 4.92
CA THR A 30 7.09 -13.19 3.95
C THR A 30 5.99 -14.24 4.18
N PRO A 31 5.85 -14.87 5.37
CA PRO A 31 4.79 -15.85 5.60
C PRO A 31 3.39 -15.23 5.63
N HIS A 32 3.27 -13.91 5.86
CA HIS A 32 1.99 -13.24 5.77
C HIS A 32 1.53 -13.09 4.30
N LEU A 33 2.44 -12.81 3.36
CA LEU A 33 2.12 -12.72 1.94
C LEU A 33 1.56 -14.06 1.42
N ASP A 34 2.20 -15.18 1.76
CA ASP A 34 1.76 -16.53 1.32
C ASP A 34 0.39 -16.96 1.86
N LYS A 35 -0.18 -16.27 2.85
CA LYS A 35 -1.58 -16.51 3.27
C LYS A 35 -2.59 -16.15 2.17
N TYR A 36 -2.18 -15.35 1.17
CA TYR A 36 -3.03 -14.85 0.12
C TYR A 36 -2.45 -15.17 -1.28
N PRO A 37 -2.40 -16.45 -1.67
CA PRO A 37 -1.65 -16.91 -2.85
C PRO A 37 -2.03 -16.24 -4.17
N ASN A 38 -3.29 -15.83 -4.33
CA ASN A 38 -3.81 -15.20 -5.55
C ASN A 38 -3.86 -13.66 -5.46
N ALA A 39 -3.35 -13.07 -4.39
CA ALA A 39 -3.47 -11.64 -4.17
C ALA A 39 -2.49 -10.84 -5.03
N GLU A 40 -2.99 -9.73 -5.56
CA GLU A 40 -2.14 -8.68 -6.08
C GLU A 40 -1.60 -7.84 -4.92
N LEU A 41 -0.30 -7.57 -4.92
CA LEU A 41 0.33 -6.80 -3.85
C LEU A 41 0.22 -5.30 -4.13
N MET A 42 -0.23 -4.54 -3.14
CA MET A 42 -0.33 -3.09 -3.22
C MET A 42 0.11 -2.45 -1.90
N TYR A 43 0.84 -1.34 -2.00
CA TYR A 43 1.15 -0.48 -0.87
C TYR A 43 0.33 0.80 -0.96
N CYS A 44 -0.57 0.98 -0.02
CA CYS A 44 -1.35 2.20 0.09
C CYS A 44 -0.79 3.13 1.18
N GLN A 45 -0.61 4.40 0.86
CA GLN A 45 -0.23 5.44 1.82
C GLN A 45 -0.96 6.75 1.51
N GLU A 46 -1.15 7.59 2.53
CA GLU A 46 -1.72 8.91 2.31
C GLU A 46 -0.67 9.87 1.75
N GLU A 47 0.59 9.74 2.16
CA GLU A 47 1.67 10.64 1.77
C GLU A 47 1.93 10.63 0.24
N PRO A 48 2.42 11.75 -0.33
CA PRO A 48 2.91 11.80 -1.72
C PRO A 48 3.91 10.69 -2.06
N LEU A 49 3.98 10.29 -3.32
CA LEU A 49 4.86 9.22 -3.83
C LEU A 49 6.33 9.39 -3.44
N ASN A 50 6.81 10.64 -3.43
CA ASN A 50 8.17 11.03 -3.05
C ASN A 50 8.35 11.24 -1.53
N CYS A 51 7.31 10.94 -0.75
CA CYS A 51 7.25 11.03 0.70
C CYS A 51 6.74 9.71 1.30
N GLY A 52 6.56 9.70 2.62
CA GLY A 52 6.13 8.51 3.33
C GLY A 52 7.15 7.39 3.21
N ALA A 53 6.67 6.16 3.20
CA ALA A 53 7.51 4.98 3.29
C ALA A 53 7.68 4.24 1.96
N TRP A 54 6.97 4.62 0.90
CA TRP A 54 6.96 3.92 -0.39
C TRP A 54 8.36 3.56 -0.91
N THR A 55 9.26 4.54 -1.03
CA THR A 55 10.62 4.33 -1.57
C THR A 55 11.47 3.42 -0.68
N TYR A 56 11.16 3.33 0.61
CA TYR A 56 11.81 2.43 1.55
C TYR A 56 11.19 1.02 1.51
N VAL A 57 9.86 0.93 1.52
CA VAL A 57 9.11 -0.31 1.71
C VAL A 57 9.01 -1.11 0.41
N ALA A 58 8.73 -0.48 -0.73
CA ALA A 58 8.50 -1.17 -2.00
C ALA A 58 9.65 -2.11 -2.43
N PRO A 59 10.94 -1.70 -2.43
CA PRO A 59 12.02 -2.62 -2.75
C PRO A 59 12.16 -3.76 -1.73
N ARG A 60 11.78 -3.54 -0.47
CA ARG A 60 11.87 -4.56 0.60
C ARG A 60 10.72 -5.55 0.55
N ILE A 61 9.50 -5.10 0.19
CA ILE A 61 8.39 -5.99 -0.15
C ILE A 61 8.79 -6.87 -1.34
N ARG A 62 9.43 -6.30 -2.38
CA ARG A 62 9.95 -7.10 -3.50
C ARG A 62 10.92 -8.18 -3.02
N THR A 63 11.88 -7.82 -2.17
CA THR A 63 12.81 -8.80 -1.58
C THR A 63 12.06 -9.89 -0.81
N ALA A 64 11.11 -9.53 0.06
CA ALA A 64 10.28 -10.49 0.78
C ALA A 64 9.49 -11.41 -0.18
N SER A 65 8.88 -10.83 -1.22
CA SER A 65 8.09 -11.57 -2.22
C SER A 65 8.92 -12.59 -3.00
N ASN A 66 10.21 -12.35 -3.21
CA ASN A 66 11.09 -13.31 -3.90
C ASN A 66 11.30 -14.60 -3.11
N GLU A 67 11.12 -14.55 -1.78
CA GLU A 67 11.22 -15.69 -0.87
C GLU A 67 9.86 -16.38 -0.63
N THR A 68 8.77 -15.87 -1.23
CA THR A 68 7.43 -16.47 -1.14
C THR A 68 7.21 -17.54 -2.21
N GLU A 69 6.26 -18.44 -1.98
CA GLU A 69 5.87 -19.46 -2.97
C GLU A 69 5.05 -18.84 -4.11
N HIS A 70 4.15 -17.91 -3.79
CA HIS A 70 3.12 -17.45 -4.72
C HIS A 70 3.36 -16.06 -5.33
N HIS A 71 4.24 -15.24 -4.77
CA HIS A 71 4.44 -13.85 -5.20
C HIS A 71 5.85 -13.56 -5.74
N LYS A 72 6.60 -14.59 -6.13
CA LYS A 72 7.98 -14.45 -6.60
C LYS A 72 8.12 -13.45 -7.75
N GLY A 73 9.03 -12.47 -7.59
CA GLY A 73 9.28 -11.43 -8.59
C GLY A 73 8.27 -10.30 -8.61
N THR A 74 7.25 -10.31 -7.74
CA THR A 74 6.20 -9.30 -7.70
C THR A 74 6.72 -8.00 -7.09
N TYR A 75 6.42 -6.89 -7.74
CA TYR A 75 6.60 -5.56 -7.17
C TYR A 75 5.23 -5.04 -6.72
N PRO A 76 5.08 -4.52 -5.50
CA PRO A 76 3.79 -3.99 -5.07
C PRO A 76 3.38 -2.83 -5.97
N LYS A 77 2.09 -2.72 -6.30
CA LYS A 77 1.54 -1.50 -6.90
C LYS A 77 1.47 -0.37 -5.85
N TYR A 78 1.39 0.87 -6.32
CA TYR A 78 1.30 2.05 -5.47
C TYR A 78 -0.13 2.63 -5.50
N ALA A 79 -0.68 2.91 -4.32
CA ALA A 79 -1.90 3.70 -4.16
C ALA A 79 -1.67 4.82 -3.15
N GLY A 80 -1.48 6.04 -3.62
CA GLY A 80 -1.27 7.21 -2.77
C GLY A 80 -1.31 8.49 -3.58
N ARG A 81 -0.87 9.60 -2.97
CA ARG A 81 -0.86 10.90 -3.64
C ARG A 81 0.27 10.96 -4.69
N ASP A 82 0.02 11.66 -5.79
CA ASP A 82 1.07 12.00 -6.76
C ASP A 82 2.24 12.74 -6.09
N PRO A 83 3.45 12.70 -6.67
CA PRO A 83 4.60 13.38 -6.09
C PRO A 83 4.39 14.89 -6.03
N THR A 84 4.68 15.49 -4.89
CA THR A 84 4.54 16.93 -4.65
C THR A 84 5.76 17.50 -3.91
N SER A 85 6.04 18.79 -4.12
CA SER A 85 7.10 19.50 -3.37
C SER A 85 6.68 19.83 -1.93
N SER A 86 5.37 19.90 -1.67
CA SER A 86 4.78 20.07 -0.34
C SER A 86 4.35 18.73 0.23
N VAL A 87 4.29 18.59 1.56
CA VAL A 87 3.77 17.40 2.24
C VAL A 87 2.26 17.20 2.03
N ALA A 88 1.53 18.29 1.79
CA ALA A 88 0.09 18.27 1.55
C ALA A 88 -0.34 19.53 0.77
N THR A 89 -1.50 19.46 0.13
CA THR A 89 -2.15 20.65 -0.42
C THR A 89 -2.75 21.55 0.68
N GLY A 90 -2.60 22.86 0.53
CA GLY A 90 -3.26 23.84 1.41
C GLY A 90 -4.75 24.04 1.13
N SER A 91 -5.30 23.43 0.07
CA SER A 91 -6.72 23.54 -0.28
C SER A 91 -7.52 22.33 0.21
N LYS A 92 -8.51 22.58 1.07
CA LYS A 92 -9.41 21.54 1.59
C LYS A 92 -10.15 20.78 0.49
N LEU A 93 -10.54 21.46 -0.59
CA LEU A 93 -11.21 20.83 -1.72
C LEU A 93 -10.28 19.87 -2.47
N LYS A 94 -9.04 20.29 -2.73
CA LYS A 94 -8.04 19.44 -3.39
C LYS A 94 -7.67 18.25 -2.51
N HIS A 95 -7.52 18.48 -1.20
CA HIS A 95 -7.21 17.41 -0.25
C HIS A 95 -8.27 16.29 -0.27
N LYS A 96 -9.56 16.65 -0.26
CA LYS A 96 -10.65 15.65 -0.34
C LYS A 96 -10.60 14.85 -1.63
N ARG A 97 -10.37 15.52 -2.77
CA ARG A 97 -10.25 14.86 -4.08
C ARG A 97 -9.08 13.89 -4.11
N GLU A 98 -7.92 14.28 -3.59
CA GLU A 98 -6.76 13.40 -3.48
C GLU A 98 -7.07 12.15 -2.64
N VAL A 99 -7.78 12.32 -1.52
CA VAL A 99 -8.21 11.19 -0.66
C VAL A 99 -9.14 10.24 -1.41
N GLU A 100 -10.13 10.78 -2.12
CA GLU A 100 -11.05 9.97 -2.93
C GLU A 100 -10.29 9.20 -4.03
N GLN A 101 -9.36 9.86 -4.72
CA GLN A 101 -8.57 9.28 -5.80
C GLN A 101 -7.69 8.10 -5.36
N PHE A 102 -6.89 8.25 -4.28
CA PHE A 102 -6.03 7.14 -3.87
C PHE A 102 -6.84 6.02 -3.21
N ILE A 103 -7.98 6.32 -2.57
CA ILE A 103 -8.88 5.28 -2.06
C ILE A 103 -9.49 4.51 -3.23
N GLU A 104 -9.89 5.18 -4.31
CA GLU A 104 -10.36 4.52 -5.52
C GLU A 104 -9.27 3.62 -6.12
N ALA A 105 -8.06 4.13 -6.29
CA ALA A 105 -6.91 3.35 -6.75
C ALA A 105 -6.58 2.15 -5.86
N ALA A 106 -6.83 2.25 -4.54
CA ALA A 106 -6.58 1.17 -3.59
C ALA A 106 -7.56 -0.02 -3.68
N PHE A 107 -8.69 0.16 -4.39
CA PHE A 107 -9.72 -0.88 -4.59
C PHE A 107 -10.03 -1.12 -6.08
N ALA A 108 -9.19 -0.62 -6.98
CA ALA A 108 -9.30 -0.81 -8.43
C ALA A 108 -8.54 -2.07 -8.88
#